data_AF-A0A8S9Q1P3-F1
#
_entry.id   AF-A0A8S9Q1P3-F1
#
_cell.length_a   1.000
_cell.length_b   1.000
_cell.length_c   1.000
_cell.angle_alpha   90.00
_cell.angle_beta   90.00
_cell.angle_gamma   90.00
#
_symmetry.space_group_name_H-M   'P 1'
#
loop_
_entity.id
_entity.type
_entity.pdbx_description
1 polymer ?
#
loop_
_entity_poly.entity_id
_entity_poly.type
_entity_poly.pdbx_seq_one_letter_code
_entity_poly.pdbx_strand_id
1 'polypeptide(L)'
;TQLIFFFLSFLHLQNSAFYKQPNLSMRNYVLSLSKRVEVNFISSPEISFLKSMKKDVTKLIFRFLNQDQIEPSKNLSYIKTFSSGILVPKSYIWPVGSDLYLKPHTSLVTDAHRQGLQVFASEFANDFTVAYNYSYDPTAEYLSFIDNGNFSVDGFLSDFPVTPYRAISCFSHLDTKDEKPGRITIISSDGASGDFPGCTDLAYEKAVKDGVDILDCNVKMSKDKIPFCMSSIDLLNTTNVFDTSFRNLSSTVAEIQERSGIYTFSLTMSQIKTLKPVISTHKKDHALFRNPRNKNAGKFLTLSEFLLLANRYNSLFGVLIKVEVRALFSSLVCQNAVYLAEHQGINVVDAVLDKTHNQTTQESLTTSISVYFQSTDKSVLIAFNEKTILSPGQLVYRVDKDISNVTDSAINAILSFAGTIVISMISVLPYNGGGLVRLKKTDVVPRLKARGLRVFVETFSNEFVTLPLDLYWDSTVEIDFFFRSAKIDGIITDFPATSARYKKNQCYRETSLFRTGELLPFANPMLLSPAQPPYPLLVKSDVKESPLPEVRSKQPPPSYAASKAVAKAIQVYCPFKTIVVLVIFFISV
;
A
#
# COMPACT_ATOMS: atom_id res chain seq x y z
N THR A 1 -2.90 16.93 -28.80
CA THR A 1 -2.47 16.11 -29.96
C THR A 1 -3.23 14.80 -29.88
N GLN A 2 -4.17 14.51 -30.79
CA GLN A 2 -4.87 13.23 -30.78
C GLN A 2 -3.84 12.11 -30.95
N LEU A 3 -3.66 11.26 -29.92
CA LEU A 3 -2.93 10.01 -30.07
C LEU A 3 -3.68 9.16 -31.11
N ILE A 4 -3.21 9.19 -32.35
CA ILE A 4 -3.62 8.25 -33.39
C ILE A 4 -3.01 6.90 -33.00
N PHE A 5 -3.83 6.03 -32.39
CA PHE A 5 -3.42 4.68 -32.03
C PHE A 5 -3.37 3.82 -33.28
N PHE A 6 -2.15 3.47 -33.70
CA PHE A 6 -1.94 2.36 -34.61
C PHE A 6 -1.98 1.07 -33.80
N PHE A 7 -3.02 0.25 -33.97
CA PHE A 7 -3.02 -1.12 -33.47
C PHE A 7 -2.00 -1.93 -34.27
N LEU A 8 -0.80 -2.07 -33.70
CA LEU A 8 0.24 -2.92 -34.27
C LEU A 8 0.10 -4.33 -33.71
N SER A 9 0.11 -5.33 -34.57
CA SER A 9 0.01 -6.74 -34.18
C SER A 9 1.40 -7.33 -33.88
N PHE A 10 1.48 -8.13 -32.82
CA PHE A 10 2.71 -8.79 -32.38
C PHE A 10 2.49 -10.30 -32.26
N LEU A 11 3.21 -11.08 -33.07
CA LEU A 11 3.10 -12.54 -33.10
C LEU A 11 4.35 -13.19 -32.51
N HIS A 12 4.19 -13.96 -31.44
CA HIS A 12 5.29 -14.71 -30.82
C HIS A 12 5.29 -16.19 -31.22
N LEU A 13 6.44 -16.72 -31.62
CA LEU A 13 6.64 -18.11 -32.02
C LEU A 13 7.86 -18.72 -31.34
N GLN A 14 7.60 -19.54 -30.32
CA GLN A 14 8.65 -20.09 -29.46
C GLN A 14 9.31 -21.35 -30.05
N ASN A 15 8.51 -22.32 -30.53
CA ASN A 15 8.96 -23.69 -30.81
C ASN A 15 8.74 -24.11 -32.26
N SER A 16 9.24 -23.34 -33.24
CA SER A 16 9.06 -23.65 -34.66
C SER A 16 9.67 -25.00 -35.06
N ALA A 17 10.80 -25.37 -34.45
CA ALA A 17 11.49 -26.64 -34.72
C ALA A 17 10.69 -27.85 -34.22
N PHE A 18 9.99 -27.72 -33.10
CA PHE A 18 9.11 -28.77 -32.56
C PHE A 18 8.00 -29.10 -33.56
N TYR A 19 7.34 -28.08 -34.14
CA TYR A 19 6.26 -28.29 -35.12
C TYR A 19 6.74 -28.94 -36.43
N LYS A 20 8.02 -28.87 -36.77
CA LYS A 20 8.55 -29.59 -37.94
C LYS A 20 8.54 -31.11 -37.75
N GLN A 21 8.58 -31.61 -36.51
CA GLN A 21 8.56 -33.06 -36.23
C GLN A 21 7.30 -33.75 -36.76
N PRO A 22 6.07 -33.23 -36.54
CA PRO A 22 4.86 -33.72 -37.18
C PRO A 22 4.61 -33.14 -38.59
N ASN A 23 5.64 -32.73 -39.34
CA ASN A 23 5.54 -32.12 -40.67
C ASN A 23 4.68 -30.83 -40.75
N LEU A 24 4.57 -30.09 -39.66
CA LEU A 24 3.92 -28.77 -39.65
C LEU A 24 4.96 -27.65 -39.89
N SER A 25 4.55 -26.60 -40.60
CA SER A 25 5.43 -25.47 -40.91
C SER A 25 4.85 -24.17 -40.36
N MET A 26 5.39 -23.72 -39.22
CA MET A 26 5.04 -22.42 -38.64
C MET A 26 5.32 -21.27 -39.61
N ARG A 27 6.37 -21.38 -40.43
CA ARG A 27 6.67 -20.40 -41.48
C ARG A 27 5.52 -20.29 -42.48
N ASN A 28 5.05 -21.42 -43.00
CA ASN A 28 3.96 -21.41 -43.99
C ASN A 28 2.66 -20.93 -43.35
N TYR A 29 2.41 -21.28 -42.08
CA TYR A 29 1.27 -20.77 -41.33
C TYR A 29 1.31 -19.24 -41.21
N VAL A 30 2.44 -18.66 -40.79
CA VAL A 30 2.59 -17.21 -40.68
C VAL A 30 2.43 -16.54 -42.03
N LEU A 31 3.08 -17.04 -43.08
CA LEU A 31 2.94 -16.47 -44.43
C LEU A 31 1.50 -16.54 -44.96
N SER A 32 0.75 -17.59 -44.60
CA SER A 32 -0.67 -17.70 -44.90
C SER A 32 -1.50 -16.69 -44.11
N LEU A 33 -1.22 -16.54 -42.82
CA LEU A 33 -1.87 -15.58 -41.93
C LEU A 33 -1.63 -14.14 -42.38
N SER A 34 -0.40 -13.80 -42.77
CA SER A 34 0.00 -12.48 -43.24
C SER A 34 -0.69 -12.04 -44.54
N LYS A 35 -1.36 -12.96 -45.27
CA LYS A 35 -2.22 -12.60 -46.41
C LYS A 35 -3.57 -12.04 -45.99
N ARG A 36 -3.98 -12.28 -44.74
CA ARG A 36 -5.31 -11.92 -44.21
C ARG A 36 -5.23 -10.89 -43.08
N VAL A 37 -4.13 -10.90 -42.34
CA VAL A 37 -3.91 -10.06 -41.17
C VAL A 37 -2.56 -9.38 -41.34
N GLU A 38 -2.52 -8.06 -41.16
CA GLU A 38 -1.25 -7.35 -41.09
C GLU A 38 -0.50 -7.80 -39.83
N VAL A 39 0.73 -8.30 -39.99
CA VAL A 39 1.61 -8.71 -38.89
C VAL A 39 2.77 -7.73 -38.80
N ASN A 40 2.75 -6.82 -37.81
CA ASN A 40 3.76 -5.77 -37.70
C ASN A 40 5.05 -6.27 -37.06
N PHE A 41 4.94 -7.15 -36.06
CA PHE A 41 6.09 -7.76 -35.38
C PHE A 41 5.97 -9.28 -35.32
N ILE A 42 7.07 -9.97 -35.58
CA ILE A 42 7.21 -11.41 -35.34
C ILE A 42 8.40 -11.60 -34.42
N SER A 43 8.21 -12.31 -33.30
CA SER A 43 9.31 -12.66 -32.41
C SER A 43 9.51 -14.16 -32.26
N SER A 44 10.78 -14.57 -32.14
CA SER A 44 11.14 -15.97 -31.94
C SER A 44 12.52 -16.10 -31.28
N PRO A 45 12.75 -17.12 -30.44
CA PRO A 45 14.09 -17.48 -29.99
C PRO A 45 14.87 -18.31 -31.03
N GLU A 46 14.22 -18.76 -32.11
CA GLU A 46 14.85 -19.60 -33.13
C GLU A 46 15.44 -18.76 -34.28
N ILE A 47 16.77 -18.65 -34.33
CA ILE A 47 17.50 -17.88 -35.35
C ILE A 47 17.17 -18.38 -36.77
N SER A 48 17.10 -19.70 -36.96
CA SER A 48 16.82 -20.31 -38.27
C SER A 48 15.41 -19.95 -38.77
N PHE A 49 14.43 -19.87 -37.85
CA PHE A 49 13.08 -19.42 -38.17
C PHE A 49 13.08 -17.95 -38.60
N LEU A 50 13.68 -17.05 -37.81
CA LEU A 50 13.71 -15.62 -38.16
C LEU A 50 14.42 -15.36 -39.50
N LYS A 51 15.55 -16.02 -39.75
CA LYS A 51 16.25 -15.93 -41.06
C LYS A 51 15.41 -16.42 -42.24
N SER A 52 14.43 -17.30 -42.00
CA SER A 52 13.54 -17.81 -43.04
C SER A 52 12.37 -16.88 -43.39
N MET A 53 12.14 -15.85 -42.58
CA MET A 53 11.08 -14.84 -42.75
C MET A 53 11.61 -13.63 -43.55
N LYS A 54 10.72 -12.96 -44.31
CA LYS A 54 11.06 -11.73 -45.05
C LYS A 54 10.97 -10.50 -44.14
N LYS A 55 11.83 -9.50 -44.37
CA LYS A 55 11.95 -8.27 -43.56
C LYS A 55 11.19 -7.05 -44.13
N ASP A 56 10.53 -7.21 -45.26
CA ASP A 56 10.16 -6.06 -46.12
C ASP A 56 9.09 -5.15 -45.49
N VAL A 57 8.21 -5.69 -44.64
CA VAL A 57 7.15 -4.94 -43.93
C VAL A 57 7.10 -5.30 -42.44
N THR A 58 7.30 -6.58 -42.11
CA THR A 58 7.26 -7.08 -40.74
C THR A 58 8.62 -6.94 -40.04
N LYS A 59 8.62 -6.34 -38.84
CA LYS A 59 9.80 -6.28 -37.99
C LYS A 59 10.03 -7.63 -37.30
N LEU A 60 11.21 -8.20 -37.50
CA LEU A 60 11.62 -9.44 -36.83
C LEU A 60 12.29 -9.10 -35.50
N ILE A 61 11.92 -9.80 -34.43
CA ILE A 61 12.41 -9.57 -33.07
C ILE A 61 13.01 -10.87 -32.52
N PHE A 62 14.27 -10.83 -32.11
CA PHE A 62 14.91 -12.01 -31.52
C PHE A 62 14.62 -12.07 -30.02
N ARG A 63 13.99 -13.16 -29.56
CA ARG A 63 13.64 -13.34 -28.14
C ARG A 63 14.74 -14.11 -27.41
N PHE A 64 15.22 -13.55 -26.32
CA PHE A 64 16.01 -14.26 -25.33
C PHE A 64 15.07 -14.96 -24.35
N LEU A 65 15.33 -16.23 -24.05
CA LEU A 65 14.50 -17.00 -23.12
C LEU A 65 15.03 -16.89 -21.69
N ASN A 66 16.30 -17.20 -21.43
CA ASN A 66 16.88 -17.26 -20.08
C ASN A 66 18.26 -16.61 -20.02
N GLN A 67 18.60 -16.07 -18.83
CA GLN A 67 19.85 -15.34 -18.56
C GLN A 67 21.13 -16.15 -18.87
N ASP A 68 21.04 -17.47 -18.77
CA ASP A 68 22.20 -18.37 -18.74
C ASP A 68 22.62 -18.89 -20.11
N GLN A 69 21.85 -18.64 -21.17
CA GLN A 69 22.10 -19.29 -22.46
C GLN A 69 22.95 -18.46 -23.43
N ILE A 70 22.83 -17.12 -23.44
CA ILE A 70 23.64 -16.18 -24.24
C ILE A 70 23.59 -14.80 -23.57
N GLU A 71 24.74 -14.13 -23.33
CA GLU A 71 24.76 -12.70 -22.99
C GLU A 71 24.39 -11.86 -24.23
N PRO A 72 23.26 -11.12 -24.23
CA PRO A 72 22.75 -10.43 -25.41
C PRO A 72 23.74 -9.41 -25.99
N SER A 73 24.53 -8.77 -25.13
CA SER A 73 25.48 -7.71 -25.49
C SER A 73 26.63 -8.19 -26.38
N LYS A 74 27.04 -9.46 -26.27
CA LYS A 74 28.22 -10.00 -26.97
C LYS A 74 27.99 -10.27 -28.46
N ASN A 75 26.75 -10.25 -28.94
CA ASN A 75 26.44 -10.66 -30.32
C ASN A 75 25.42 -9.77 -31.05
N LEU A 76 25.26 -8.52 -30.61
CA LEU A 76 24.27 -7.59 -31.17
C LEU A 76 24.48 -7.31 -32.68
N SER A 77 25.74 -7.24 -33.13
CA SER A 77 26.07 -7.04 -34.55
C SER A 77 25.58 -8.20 -35.43
N TYR A 78 25.76 -9.44 -34.99
CA TYR A 78 25.23 -10.62 -35.67
C TYR A 78 23.70 -10.63 -35.64
N ILE A 79 23.08 -10.33 -34.50
CA ILE A 79 21.61 -10.28 -34.37
C ILE A 79 21.02 -9.28 -35.36
N LYS A 80 21.65 -8.11 -35.54
CA LYS A 80 21.20 -7.09 -36.50
C LYS A 80 21.12 -7.60 -37.94
N THR A 81 21.93 -8.60 -38.32
CA THR A 81 21.90 -9.18 -39.67
C THR A 81 20.55 -9.83 -40.01
N PHE A 82 19.82 -10.34 -39.01
CA PHE A 82 18.56 -11.06 -39.20
C PHE A 82 17.37 -10.49 -38.40
N SER A 83 17.61 -9.56 -37.48
CA SER A 83 16.57 -8.98 -36.60
C SER A 83 16.54 -7.45 -36.65
N SER A 84 15.37 -6.88 -36.41
CA SER A 84 15.15 -5.43 -36.24
C SER A 84 15.20 -5.02 -34.77
N GLY A 85 15.07 -5.96 -33.84
CA GLY A 85 15.17 -5.72 -32.41
C GLY A 85 15.37 -6.98 -31.59
N ILE A 86 15.41 -6.82 -30.27
CA ILE A 86 15.54 -7.90 -29.29
C ILE A 86 14.40 -7.79 -28.27
N LEU A 87 13.92 -8.95 -27.80
CA LEU A 87 13.00 -9.08 -26.68
C LEU A 87 13.75 -9.79 -25.56
N VAL A 88 13.94 -9.12 -24.42
CA VAL A 88 14.79 -9.61 -23.33
C VAL A 88 14.04 -9.60 -21.99
N PRO A 89 14.25 -10.62 -21.15
CA PRO A 89 13.88 -10.57 -19.74
C PRO A 89 14.36 -9.29 -19.07
N LYS A 90 13.52 -8.68 -18.23
CA LYS A 90 13.83 -7.42 -17.54
C LYS A 90 15.14 -7.47 -16.73
N SER A 91 15.51 -8.65 -16.24
CA SER A 91 16.76 -8.92 -15.49
C SER A 91 18.04 -8.69 -16.31
N TYR A 92 17.99 -8.70 -17.64
CA TYR A 92 19.14 -8.35 -18.48
C TYR A 92 19.43 -6.85 -18.51
N ILE A 93 18.43 -6.03 -18.22
CA ILE A 93 18.53 -4.57 -18.22
C ILE A 93 18.78 -4.08 -16.80
N TRP A 94 17.92 -4.51 -15.87
CA TRP A 94 18.03 -4.25 -14.44
C TRP A 94 18.19 -5.58 -13.69
N PRO A 95 19.43 -6.05 -13.46
CA PRO A 95 19.64 -7.29 -12.74
C PRO A 95 19.16 -7.18 -11.29
N VAL A 96 18.57 -8.25 -10.77
CA VAL A 96 18.07 -8.32 -9.39
C VAL A 96 18.92 -9.31 -8.61
N GLY A 97 19.35 -8.95 -7.40
CA GLY A 97 20.05 -9.85 -6.48
C GLY A 97 19.12 -10.91 -5.88
N SER A 98 19.70 -11.97 -5.31
CA SER A 98 18.93 -12.97 -4.55
C SER A 98 18.26 -12.39 -3.31
N ASP A 99 18.69 -11.21 -2.87
CA ASP A 99 18.09 -10.41 -1.80
C ASP A 99 16.92 -9.52 -2.30
N LEU A 100 16.53 -9.63 -3.57
CA LEU A 100 15.45 -8.87 -4.23
C LEU A 100 15.68 -7.36 -4.32
N TYR A 101 16.94 -6.94 -4.46
CA TYR A 101 17.28 -5.54 -4.77
C TYR A 101 17.90 -5.41 -6.15
N LEU A 102 17.66 -4.25 -6.77
CA LEU A 102 18.29 -3.90 -8.04
C LEU A 102 19.81 -3.80 -7.88
N LYS A 103 20.52 -4.38 -8.84
CA LYS A 103 21.93 -4.13 -9.11
C LYS A 103 22.05 -2.98 -10.13
N PRO A 104 23.26 -2.44 -10.38
CA PRO A 104 23.45 -1.48 -11.45
C PRO A 104 22.90 -2.00 -12.79
N HIS A 105 22.22 -1.13 -13.55
CA HIS A 105 21.73 -1.52 -14.87
C HIS A 105 22.89 -1.85 -15.81
N THR A 106 22.60 -2.66 -16.83
CA THR A 106 23.57 -2.99 -17.86
C THR A 106 23.60 -1.93 -18.96
N SER A 107 24.58 -2.00 -19.87
CA SER A 107 24.64 -1.19 -21.08
C SER A 107 23.79 -1.76 -22.23
N LEU A 108 23.03 -2.84 -22.01
CA LEU A 108 22.37 -3.58 -23.08
C LEU A 108 21.49 -2.69 -23.96
N VAL A 109 20.68 -1.82 -23.35
CA VAL A 109 19.75 -0.95 -24.09
C VAL A 109 20.52 0.02 -24.96
N THR A 110 21.51 0.71 -24.40
CA THR A 110 22.31 1.71 -25.11
C THR A 110 23.18 1.08 -26.19
N ASP A 111 23.75 -0.10 -25.96
CA ASP A 111 24.53 -0.84 -26.94
C ASP A 111 23.67 -1.37 -28.09
N ALA A 112 22.47 -1.88 -27.80
CA ALA A 112 21.53 -2.33 -28.84
C ALA A 112 21.05 -1.16 -29.70
N HIS A 113 20.71 -0.03 -29.09
CA HIS A 113 20.35 1.20 -29.80
C HIS A 113 21.49 1.69 -30.70
N ARG A 114 22.75 1.64 -30.23
CA ARG A 114 23.93 1.99 -31.06
C ARG A 114 24.08 1.09 -32.28
N GLN A 115 23.62 -0.17 -32.21
CA GLN A 115 23.58 -1.11 -33.33
C GLN A 115 22.30 -0.98 -34.19
N GLY A 116 21.42 -0.02 -33.88
CA GLY A 116 20.14 0.18 -34.57
C GLY A 116 19.14 -0.95 -34.33
N LEU A 117 19.21 -1.61 -33.17
CA LEU A 117 18.23 -2.60 -32.71
C LEU A 117 17.26 -1.97 -31.73
N GLN A 118 15.96 -2.22 -31.89
CA GLN A 118 14.96 -1.90 -30.87
C GLN A 118 15.06 -2.88 -29.69
N VAL A 119 14.72 -2.44 -28.48
CA VAL A 119 14.76 -3.27 -27.27
C VAL A 119 13.38 -3.33 -26.63
N PHE A 120 12.82 -4.53 -26.55
CA PHE A 120 11.57 -4.80 -25.84
C PHE A 120 11.88 -5.56 -24.55
N ALA A 121 11.29 -5.16 -23.44
CA ALA A 121 11.51 -5.80 -22.15
C ALA A 121 10.32 -6.70 -21.78
N SER A 122 10.59 -7.91 -21.27
CA SER A 122 9.59 -8.90 -20.87
C SER A 122 9.68 -9.28 -19.39
N GLU A 123 8.76 -10.14 -18.94
CA GLU A 123 8.66 -10.66 -17.56
C GLU A 123 8.19 -9.62 -16.55
N PHE A 124 7.30 -8.74 -16.99
CA PHE A 124 6.57 -7.84 -16.10
C PHE A 124 5.23 -8.45 -15.72
N ALA A 125 5.00 -8.54 -14.42
CA ALA A 125 3.82 -9.10 -13.79
C ALA A 125 3.48 -8.28 -12.54
N ASN A 126 2.19 -8.03 -12.32
CA ASN A 126 1.69 -7.28 -11.16
C ASN A 126 1.42 -8.18 -9.95
N ASP A 127 1.29 -9.49 -10.17
CA ASP A 127 0.99 -10.53 -9.18
C ASP A 127 2.21 -11.31 -8.70
N PHE A 128 3.37 -10.68 -8.76
CA PHE A 128 4.61 -11.29 -8.35
C PHE A 128 5.45 -10.37 -7.47
N THR A 129 6.38 -10.97 -6.74
CA THR A 129 7.35 -10.22 -5.94
C THR A 129 8.31 -9.46 -6.86
N VAL A 130 8.17 -8.14 -6.88
CA VAL A 130 9.13 -7.23 -7.54
C VAL A 130 10.23 -6.79 -6.58
N ALA A 131 11.29 -6.16 -7.11
CA ALA A 131 12.39 -5.67 -6.29
C ALA A 131 11.91 -4.65 -5.24
N TYR A 132 12.48 -4.69 -4.03
CA TYR A 132 12.12 -3.77 -2.94
C TYR A 132 12.34 -2.30 -3.29
N ASN A 133 13.18 -2.01 -4.28
CA ASN A 133 13.40 -0.67 -4.81
C ASN A 133 12.12 -0.01 -5.35
N TYR A 134 11.12 -0.79 -5.75
CA TYR A 134 9.87 -0.30 -6.28
C TYR A 134 8.74 -0.25 -5.24
N SER A 135 8.98 -0.67 -3.99
CA SER A 135 7.96 -0.67 -2.94
C SER A 135 6.65 -1.35 -3.36
N TYR A 136 6.76 -2.47 -4.10
CA TYR A 136 5.65 -3.22 -4.69
C TYR A 136 4.78 -2.45 -5.70
N ASP A 137 5.25 -1.31 -6.20
CA ASP A 137 4.53 -0.50 -7.16
C ASP A 137 4.88 -0.90 -8.60
N PRO A 138 3.95 -1.55 -9.34
CA PRO A 138 4.27 -2.02 -10.68
C PRO A 138 4.46 -0.87 -11.65
N THR A 139 3.72 0.24 -11.51
CA THR A 139 3.92 1.43 -12.35
C THR A 139 5.33 2.01 -12.15
N ALA A 140 5.84 2.05 -10.90
CA ALA A 140 7.21 2.47 -10.63
C ALA A 140 8.25 1.53 -11.26
N GLU A 141 7.96 0.22 -11.33
CA GLU A 141 8.82 -0.73 -12.04
C GLU A 141 8.89 -0.38 -13.53
N TYR A 142 7.76 -0.22 -14.25
CA TYR A 142 7.83 0.11 -15.68
C TYR A 142 8.56 1.43 -15.94
N LEU A 143 8.32 2.46 -15.11
CA LEU A 143 9.01 3.75 -15.17
C LEU A 143 10.51 3.68 -14.86
N SER A 144 11.05 2.55 -14.41
CA SER A 144 12.51 2.38 -14.31
C SER A 144 13.13 1.94 -15.65
N PHE A 145 12.32 1.47 -16.60
CA PHE A 145 12.75 1.03 -17.93
C PHE A 145 12.47 2.06 -19.03
N ILE A 146 11.65 3.07 -18.74
CA ILE A 146 11.39 4.24 -19.58
C ILE A 146 11.61 5.48 -18.74
N ASP A 147 12.09 6.58 -19.32
CA ASP A 147 12.15 7.88 -18.60
C ASP A 147 13.06 7.91 -17.34
N ASN A 148 14.10 7.07 -17.28
CA ASN A 148 15.05 7.05 -16.16
C ASN A 148 16.28 7.96 -16.33
N GLY A 149 16.33 8.74 -17.42
CA GLY A 149 17.46 9.63 -17.78
C GLY A 149 18.70 8.95 -18.38
N ASN A 150 18.82 7.62 -18.29
CA ASN A 150 19.97 6.86 -18.78
C ASN A 150 19.66 6.11 -20.08
N PHE A 151 18.47 5.51 -20.17
CA PHE A 151 17.99 4.79 -21.34
C PHE A 151 16.46 4.72 -21.34
N SER A 152 15.89 4.28 -22.45
CA SER A 152 14.47 3.94 -22.56
C SER A 152 14.33 2.70 -23.42
N VAL A 153 13.53 1.73 -23.00
CA VAL A 153 13.17 0.61 -23.88
C VAL A 153 12.17 1.06 -24.94
N ASP A 154 12.08 0.33 -26.05
CA ASP A 154 11.16 0.59 -27.16
C ASP A 154 9.76 0.02 -26.94
N GLY A 155 9.59 -0.87 -25.95
CA GLY A 155 8.29 -1.40 -25.57
C GLY A 155 8.36 -2.50 -24.52
N PHE A 156 7.19 -2.96 -24.09
CA PHE A 156 7.02 -3.96 -23.06
C PHE A 156 6.21 -5.14 -23.56
N LEU A 157 6.61 -6.34 -23.14
CA LEU A 157 5.77 -7.53 -23.14
C LEU A 157 5.38 -7.81 -21.68
N SER A 158 4.08 -7.74 -21.40
CA SER A 158 3.56 -7.91 -20.05
C SER A 158 2.21 -8.63 -20.06
N ASP A 159 1.98 -9.39 -19.00
CA ASP A 159 0.71 -10.06 -18.74
C ASP A 159 -0.37 -9.05 -18.29
N PHE A 160 0.02 -7.83 -17.89
CA PHE A 160 -0.85 -6.76 -17.42
C PHE A 160 -0.73 -5.52 -18.30
N PRO A 161 -1.23 -5.54 -19.55
CA PRO A 161 -1.00 -4.47 -20.54
C PRO A 161 -1.51 -3.09 -20.14
N VAL A 162 -2.45 -3.01 -19.19
CA VAL A 162 -2.98 -1.75 -18.65
C VAL A 162 -1.88 -0.95 -17.92
N THR A 163 -1.02 -1.62 -17.16
CA THR A 163 0.00 -0.96 -16.36
C THR A 163 1.10 -0.28 -17.19
N PRO A 164 1.80 -0.94 -18.14
CA PRO A 164 2.76 -0.27 -19.01
C PRO A 164 2.09 0.78 -19.89
N TYR A 165 0.85 0.55 -20.34
CA TYR A 165 0.10 1.57 -21.08
C TYR A 165 -0.09 2.85 -20.26
N ARG A 166 -0.50 2.74 -18.99
CA ARG A 166 -0.63 3.89 -18.10
C ARG A 166 0.73 4.49 -17.75
N ALA A 167 1.74 3.67 -17.46
CA ALA A 167 3.09 4.14 -17.17
C ALA A 167 3.61 5.03 -18.31
N ILE A 168 3.50 4.58 -19.56
CA ILE A 168 3.90 5.35 -20.74
C ILE A 168 2.99 6.57 -20.92
N SER A 169 1.67 6.38 -20.98
CA SER A 169 0.75 7.43 -21.46
C SER A 169 0.45 8.51 -20.42
N CYS A 170 0.58 8.18 -19.13
CA CYS A 170 0.06 8.99 -18.03
C CYS A 170 1.13 9.43 -17.03
N PHE A 171 2.23 8.69 -16.95
CA PHE A 171 3.24 8.84 -15.91
C PHE A 171 4.67 9.00 -16.43
N SER A 172 4.90 8.94 -17.74
CA SER A 172 6.19 9.30 -18.31
C SER A 172 6.28 10.81 -18.46
N HIS A 173 7.48 11.34 -18.31
CA HIS A 173 7.83 12.74 -18.46
C HIS A 173 6.95 13.67 -17.59
N LEU A 174 6.63 13.25 -16.37
CA LEU A 174 5.87 14.09 -15.45
C LEU A 174 6.65 15.36 -15.11
N ASP A 175 6.16 16.49 -15.58
CA ASP A 175 6.74 17.79 -15.26
C ASP A 175 6.69 18.05 -13.75
N THR A 176 7.81 18.48 -13.20
CA THR A 176 7.92 18.83 -11.77
C THR A 176 7.12 20.09 -11.39
N LYS A 177 6.56 20.79 -12.38
CA LYS A 177 5.95 22.13 -12.24
C LYS A 177 4.44 22.18 -12.54
N ASP A 178 3.83 21.12 -13.06
CA ASP A 178 2.44 21.18 -13.50
C ASP A 178 1.42 21.05 -12.35
N GLU A 179 0.31 21.78 -12.52
CA GLU A 179 -0.78 21.90 -11.56
C GLU A 179 -1.43 20.55 -11.23
N LYS A 180 -1.55 20.28 -9.93
CA LYS A 180 -2.20 19.11 -9.30
C LYS A 180 -3.62 18.89 -9.87
N PRO A 181 -3.88 17.88 -10.73
CA PRO A 181 -5.25 17.53 -11.10
C PRO A 181 -6.05 17.06 -9.87
N GLY A 182 -6.97 17.91 -9.40
CA GLY A 182 -7.94 17.60 -8.35
C GLY A 182 -7.34 17.51 -6.93
N ARG A 183 -7.98 18.19 -5.96
CA ARG A 183 -7.56 18.21 -4.55
C ARG A 183 -7.90 16.89 -3.83
N ILE A 184 -7.29 15.77 -4.23
CA ILE A 184 -7.24 14.59 -3.34
C ILE A 184 -6.20 14.83 -2.25
N THR A 185 -6.60 14.61 -1.00
CA THR A 185 -5.70 14.70 0.16
C THR A 185 -5.01 13.36 0.39
N ILE A 186 -3.68 13.35 0.39
CA ILE A 186 -2.87 12.16 0.69
C ILE A 186 -2.45 12.23 2.15
N ILE A 187 -2.82 11.21 2.92
CA ILE A 187 -2.53 11.08 4.34
C ILE A 187 -1.68 9.82 4.51
N SER A 188 -0.62 9.92 5.31
CA SER A 188 0.16 8.72 5.64
C SER A 188 -0.64 7.77 6.54
N SER A 189 -0.24 6.50 6.53
CA SER A 189 -0.67 5.49 7.48
C SER A 189 0.57 5.09 8.29
N ASP A 190 0.74 5.73 9.44
CA ASP A 190 1.93 5.65 10.29
C ASP A 190 3.24 6.06 9.58
N GLY A 191 3.18 7.06 8.69
CA GLY A 191 4.27 7.43 7.78
C GLY A 191 4.32 6.57 6.51
N ALA A 192 5.49 6.41 5.90
CA ALA A 192 5.72 5.47 4.80
C ALA A 192 5.94 4.05 5.35
N SER A 193 4.93 3.54 6.06
CA SER A 193 5.00 2.28 6.82
C SER A 193 5.17 1.04 5.92
N GLY A 194 4.92 1.17 4.62
CA GLY A 194 5.26 0.20 3.58
C GLY A 194 6.77 -0.02 3.39
N ASP A 195 7.57 1.02 3.66
CA ASP A 195 9.03 1.03 3.42
C ASP A 195 9.86 1.01 4.70
N PHE A 196 9.31 1.51 5.81
CA PHE A 196 9.97 1.63 7.12
C PHE A 196 9.04 1.20 8.25
N PRO A 197 9.56 0.83 9.43
CA PRO A 197 8.73 0.68 10.62
C PRO A 197 7.89 1.94 10.87
N GLY A 198 6.57 1.76 10.98
CA GLY A 198 5.64 2.87 11.13
C GLY A 198 5.87 3.68 12.40
N CYS A 199 5.42 4.95 12.38
CA CYS A 199 5.57 5.91 13.47
C CYS A 199 7.03 6.25 13.85
N THR A 200 7.99 6.03 12.94
CA THR A 200 9.39 6.42 13.14
C THR A 200 9.74 7.71 12.42
N ASP A 201 10.80 8.40 12.87
CA ASP A 201 11.43 9.52 12.16
C ASP A 201 11.62 9.24 10.65
N LEU A 202 12.25 8.12 10.30
CA LEU A 202 12.52 7.77 8.91
C LEU A 202 11.24 7.49 8.09
N ALA A 203 10.23 6.86 8.70
CA ALA A 203 8.95 6.64 8.03
C ALA A 203 8.25 7.98 7.71
N TYR A 204 8.29 8.94 8.64
CA TYR A 204 7.72 10.27 8.42
C TYR A 204 8.51 11.09 7.40
N GLU A 205 9.84 11.12 7.50
CA GLU A 205 10.71 11.82 6.54
C GLU A 205 10.52 11.27 5.12
N LYS A 206 10.43 9.95 4.98
CA LYS A 206 10.13 9.28 3.72
C LYS A 206 8.75 9.67 3.19
N ALA A 207 7.71 9.66 4.03
CA ALA A 207 6.36 10.08 3.62
C ALA A 207 6.33 11.52 3.09
N VAL A 208 7.05 12.44 3.75
CA VAL A 208 7.19 13.82 3.26
C VAL A 208 7.89 13.86 1.91
N LYS A 209 9.03 13.17 1.78
CA LYS A 209 9.79 13.10 0.53
C LYS A 209 8.95 12.53 -0.62
N ASP A 210 8.10 11.57 -0.30
CA ASP A 210 7.21 10.91 -1.24
C ASP A 210 5.96 11.74 -1.59
N GLY A 211 5.75 12.89 -0.95
CA GLY A 211 4.73 13.86 -1.35
C GLY A 211 3.38 13.73 -0.63
N VAL A 212 3.37 13.26 0.62
CA VAL A 212 2.18 13.28 1.48
C VAL A 212 1.70 14.72 1.75
N ASP A 213 0.38 14.90 1.86
CA ASP A 213 -0.20 16.21 2.24
C ASP A 213 -0.35 16.33 3.77
N ILE A 214 -0.68 15.24 4.47
CA ILE A 214 -0.88 15.21 5.93
C ILE A 214 -0.14 14.01 6.54
N LEU A 215 0.67 14.25 7.58
CA LEU A 215 1.25 13.18 8.38
C LEU A 215 0.31 12.77 9.51
N ASP A 216 0.12 11.47 9.72
CA ASP A 216 -0.65 10.97 10.85
C ASP A 216 0.23 10.58 12.03
N CYS A 217 -0.31 10.66 13.25
CA CYS A 217 0.32 10.11 14.45
C CYS A 217 -0.73 9.40 15.28
N ASN A 218 -0.60 8.08 15.39
CA ASN A 218 -1.42 7.29 16.29
C ASN A 218 -0.87 7.41 17.71
N VAL A 219 -1.54 8.19 18.57
CA VAL A 219 -1.01 8.51 19.89
C VAL A 219 -1.09 7.28 20.80
N LYS A 220 -0.04 7.07 21.59
CA LYS A 220 0.03 6.15 22.71
C LYS A 220 0.61 6.86 23.92
N MET A 221 0.34 6.33 25.10
CA MET A 221 0.83 6.88 26.37
C MET A 221 1.83 5.92 27.00
N SER A 222 2.94 6.48 27.47
CA SER A 222 3.92 5.78 28.30
C SER A 222 3.49 5.75 29.78
N LYS A 223 4.20 4.97 30.60
CA LYS A 223 4.01 4.87 32.06
C LYS A 223 4.16 6.22 32.77
N ASP A 224 5.09 7.03 32.30
CA ASP A 224 5.38 8.40 32.78
C ASP A 224 4.50 9.47 32.10
N LYS A 225 3.37 9.06 31.50
CA LYS A 225 2.33 9.92 30.92
C LYS A 225 2.81 10.82 29.78
N ILE A 226 3.81 10.38 29.02
CA ILE A 226 4.30 11.10 27.85
C ILE A 226 3.58 10.57 26.60
N PRO A 227 2.91 11.42 25.81
CA PRO A 227 2.30 11.02 24.54
C PRO A 227 3.37 10.83 23.46
N PHE A 228 3.25 9.78 22.66
CA PHE A 228 4.15 9.45 21.56
C PHE A 228 3.43 8.75 20.42
N CYS A 229 4.02 8.74 19.23
CA CYS A 229 3.43 8.12 18.04
C CYS A 229 3.80 6.64 17.97
N MET A 230 2.79 5.75 17.87
CA MET A 230 2.98 4.33 17.66
C MET A 230 1.69 3.66 17.16
N SER A 231 1.82 2.76 16.19
CA SER A 231 0.68 2.14 15.51
C SER A 231 -0.12 1.13 16.37
N SER A 232 0.49 0.58 17.43
CA SER A 232 -0.11 -0.42 18.32
C SER A 232 0.17 -0.08 19.79
N ILE A 233 -0.79 -0.34 20.68
CA ILE A 233 -0.56 -0.25 22.14
C ILE A 233 0.17 -1.48 22.69
N ASP A 234 0.09 -2.62 22.00
CA ASP A 234 0.90 -3.80 22.32
C ASP A 234 2.25 -3.69 21.58
N LEU A 235 3.32 -3.58 22.37
CA LEU A 235 4.70 -3.45 21.91
C LEU A 235 5.19 -4.70 21.18
N LEU A 236 4.55 -5.86 21.37
CA LEU A 236 4.89 -7.10 20.65
C LEU A 236 4.67 -6.98 19.14
N ASN A 237 3.76 -6.11 18.69
CA ASN A 237 3.38 -6.00 17.29
C ASN A 237 4.38 -5.19 16.45
N THR A 238 5.13 -4.29 17.09
CA THR A 238 5.86 -3.20 16.40
C THR A 238 7.28 -3.02 16.89
N THR A 239 7.74 -3.83 17.85
CA THR A 239 9.08 -3.71 18.43
C THR A 239 9.70 -5.08 18.73
N ASN A 240 10.97 -5.07 19.12
CA ASN A 240 11.67 -6.25 19.64
C ASN A 240 11.48 -6.47 21.15
N VAL A 241 10.43 -5.94 21.78
CA VAL A 241 10.26 -5.98 23.25
C VAL A 241 10.39 -7.38 23.86
N PHE A 242 9.96 -8.42 23.13
CA PHE A 242 10.04 -9.82 23.55
C PHE A 242 11.49 -10.29 23.76
N ASP A 243 12.44 -9.74 22.99
CA ASP A 243 13.87 -10.08 23.04
C ASP A 243 14.63 -9.29 24.12
N THR A 244 13.92 -8.52 24.95
CA THR A 244 14.51 -7.65 25.98
C THR A 244 14.23 -8.17 27.40
N SER A 245 14.73 -7.45 28.42
CA SER A 245 14.38 -7.68 29.82
C SER A 245 12.91 -7.34 30.13
N PHE A 246 12.23 -6.58 29.26
CA PHE A 246 10.84 -6.16 29.47
C PHE A 246 9.81 -7.25 29.15
N ARG A 247 10.22 -8.41 28.61
CA ARG A 247 9.32 -9.55 28.34
C ARG A 247 8.51 -10.01 29.55
N ASN A 248 9.04 -9.79 30.76
CA ASN A 248 8.40 -10.14 32.03
C ASN A 248 7.26 -9.18 32.43
N LEU A 249 7.04 -8.09 31.67
CA LEU A 249 5.92 -7.15 31.87
C LEU A 249 4.65 -7.56 31.12
N SER A 250 4.62 -8.78 30.58
CA SER A 250 3.44 -9.35 29.92
C SER A 250 2.24 -9.39 30.87
N SER A 251 1.09 -8.94 30.38
CA SER A 251 -0.16 -8.90 31.14
C SER A 251 -1.37 -9.04 30.22
N THR A 252 -2.50 -9.48 30.79
CA THR A 252 -3.79 -9.56 30.09
C THR A 252 -4.63 -8.34 30.46
N VAL A 253 -5.15 -7.65 29.45
CA VAL A 253 -6.04 -6.49 29.61
C VAL A 253 -7.21 -6.68 28.66
N ALA A 254 -8.31 -7.23 29.18
CA ALA A 254 -9.44 -7.70 28.37
C ALA A 254 -10.12 -6.57 27.58
N GLU A 255 -10.06 -5.34 28.10
CA GLU A 255 -10.59 -4.13 27.45
C GLU A 255 -9.76 -3.70 26.22
N ILE A 256 -8.57 -4.28 26.03
CA ILE A 256 -7.66 -3.99 24.93
C ILE A 256 -7.57 -5.20 23.98
N GLN A 257 -7.28 -6.39 24.52
CA GLN A 257 -7.24 -7.63 23.75
C GLN A 257 -7.35 -8.87 24.66
N GLU A 258 -7.78 -9.99 24.07
CA GLU A 258 -7.91 -11.27 24.78
C GLU A 258 -6.56 -11.89 25.18
N ARG A 259 -5.54 -11.71 24.34
CA ARG A 259 -4.22 -12.32 24.53
C ARG A 259 -3.35 -11.48 25.45
N SER A 260 -2.40 -12.12 26.13
CA SER A 260 -1.40 -11.38 26.90
C SER A 260 -0.51 -10.56 25.97
N GLY A 261 -0.29 -9.30 26.33
CA GLY A 261 0.53 -8.36 25.58
C GLY A 261 1.50 -7.61 26.48
N ILE A 262 2.38 -6.82 25.89
CA ILE A 262 3.27 -5.91 26.62
C ILE A 262 2.91 -4.49 26.22
N TYR A 263 2.21 -3.79 27.10
CA TYR A 263 1.58 -2.52 26.74
C TYR A 263 2.50 -1.31 26.92
N THR A 264 2.28 -0.28 26.10
CA THR A 264 3.06 0.98 26.15
C THR A 264 3.02 1.64 27.52
N PHE A 265 1.89 1.59 28.23
CA PHE A 265 1.72 2.20 29.55
C PHE A 265 2.44 1.45 30.68
N SER A 266 3.07 0.30 30.39
CA SER A 266 3.88 -0.45 31.36
C SER A 266 5.34 0.01 31.39
N LEU A 267 5.80 0.75 30.38
CA LEU A 267 7.19 1.22 30.23
C LEU A 267 7.26 2.75 30.23
N THR A 268 8.33 3.33 30.78
CA THR A 268 8.60 4.78 30.65
C THR A 268 8.98 5.13 29.21
N MET A 269 8.85 6.40 28.82
CA MET A 269 9.27 6.83 27.48
C MET A 269 10.76 6.58 27.24
N SER A 270 11.59 6.77 28.27
CA SER A 270 13.03 6.45 28.19
C SER A 270 13.30 4.98 27.91
N GLN A 271 12.52 4.06 28.50
CA GLN A 271 12.59 2.62 28.23
C GLN A 271 12.08 2.29 26.82
N ILE A 272 10.95 2.88 26.39
CA ILE A 272 10.41 2.69 25.04
C ILE A 272 11.42 3.12 23.97
N LYS A 273 12.14 4.23 24.17
CA LYS A 273 13.20 4.69 23.25
C LYS A 273 14.39 3.72 23.13
N THR A 274 14.53 2.74 24.02
CA THR A 274 15.56 1.69 23.90
C THR A 274 15.14 0.52 23.01
N LEU A 275 13.84 0.40 22.72
CA LEU A 275 13.32 -0.67 21.87
C LEU A 275 13.67 -0.42 20.41
N LYS A 276 13.97 -1.49 19.67
CA LYS A 276 14.12 -1.45 18.23
C LYS A 276 12.75 -1.53 17.58
N PRO A 277 12.38 -0.61 16.69
CA PRO A 277 11.14 -0.73 15.93
C PRO A 277 11.23 -1.93 14.98
N VAL A 278 10.09 -2.50 14.60
CA VAL A 278 9.98 -3.64 13.69
C VAL A 278 8.95 -3.29 12.62
N ILE A 279 9.34 -3.39 11.34
CA ILE A 279 8.44 -3.15 10.23
C ILE A 279 7.30 -4.17 10.24
N SER A 280 6.07 -3.70 10.00
CA SER A 280 4.94 -4.61 9.89
C SER A 280 5.06 -5.46 8.63
N THR A 281 4.50 -6.66 8.67
CA THR A 281 4.43 -7.51 7.48
C THR A 281 3.16 -8.33 7.60
N HIS A 282 2.09 -7.83 7.00
CA HIS A 282 0.74 -8.37 7.14
C HIS A 282 0.45 -9.54 6.18
N LYS A 283 1.33 -9.78 5.19
CA LYS A 283 1.10 -10.73 4.09
C LYS A 283 2.16 -11.84 4.01
N LYS A 284 2.68 -12.26 5.17
CA LYS A 284 3.70 -13.32 5.28
C LYS A 284 3.26 -14.65 4.67
N ASP A 285 1.96 -14.98 4.76
CA ASP A 285 1.39 -16.21 4.20
C ASP A 285 1.49 -16.26 2.67
N HIS A 286 1.67 -15.10 2.02
CA HIS A 286 1.90 -14.96 0.58
C HIS A 286 3.36 -14.70 0.22
N ALA A 287 4.29 -14.92 1.17
CA ALA A 287 5.72 -14.61 1.02
C ALA A 287 6.03 -13.15 0.64
N LEU A 288 5.11 -12.22 0.94
CA LEU A 288 5.28 -10.79 0.75
C LEU A 288 5.80 -10.16 2.04
N PHE A 289 7.09 -9.82 2.03
CA PHE A 289 7.79 -9.18 3.16
C PHE A 289 7.98 -7.69 2.88
N ARG A 290 7.91 -6.81 3.86
CA ARG A 290 8.34 -5.42 3.64
C ARG A 290 9.87 -5.32 3.66
N ASN A 291 10.40 -4.21 3.15
CA ASN A 291 11.83 -4.00 2.87
C ASN A 291 12.76 -4.49 4.02
N PRO A 292 13.50 -5.61 3.81
CA PRO A 292 14.35 -6.18 4.84
C PRO A 292 15.50 -5.28 5.31
N ARG A 293 16.05 -4.41 4.43
CA ARG A 293 17.14 -3.49 4.80
C ARG A 293 16.68 -2.42 5.78
N ASN A 294 15.39 -2.10 5.77
CA ASN A 294 14.78 -1.12 6.67
C ASN A 294 14.06 -1.76 7.87
N LYS A 295 14.12 -3.09 8.04
CA LYS A 295 13.30 -3.85 9.00
C LYS A 295 13.26 -3.27 10.42
N ASN A 296 14.35 -2.67 10.88
CA ASN A 296 14.47 -2.07 12.21
C ASN A 296 14.96 -0.62 12.19
N ALA A 297 14.83 0.06 11.05
CA ALA A 297 15.35 1.41 10.88
C ALA A 297 14.42 2.46 11.51
N GLY A 298 15.02 3.52 12.05
CA GLY A 298 14.31 4.67 12.63
C GLY A 298 14.11 4.57 14.14
N LYS A 299 13.48 5.62 14.70
CA LYS A 299 13.19 5.79 16.13
C LYS A 299 11.78 6.34 16.33
N PHE A 300 11.08 5.82 17.35
CA PHE A 300 9.78 6.36 17.74
C PHE A 300 9.92 7.79 18.27
N LEU A 301 8.94 8.63 17.94
CA LEU A 301 8.90 10.02 18.32
C LEU A 301 7.86 10.25 19.41
N THR A 302 8.23 11.04 20.42
CA THR A 302 7.23 11.71 21.27
C THR A 302 6.35 12.61 20.42
N LEU A 303 5.14 12.92 20.88
CA LEU A 303 4.22 13.79 20.14
C LEU A 303 4.87 15.16 19.86
N SER A 304 5.62 15.71 20.82
CA SER A 304 6.36 16.96 20.62
C SER A 304 7.44 16.84 19.54
N GLU A 305 8.21 15.75 19.51
CA GLU A 305 9.22 15.51 18.47
C GLU A 305 8.58 15.35 17.08
N PHE A 306 7.45 14.65 16.99
CA PHE A 306 6.68 14.50 15.75
C PHE A 306 6.18 15.84 15.21
N LEU A 307 5.56 16.66 16.08
CA LEU A 307 5.05 17.97 15.68
C LEU A 307 6.21 18.91 15.26
N LEU A 308 7.35 18.86 15.97
CA LEU A 308 8.57 19.57 15.57
C LEU A 308 9.11 19.10 14.22
N LEU A 309 9.05 17.79 13.91
CA LEU A 309 9.46 17.24 12.62
C LEU A 309 8.54 17.76 11.51
N ALA A 310 7.22 17.70 11.71
CA ALA A 310 6.24 18.16 10.71
C ALA A 310 6.43 19.64 10.36
N ASN A 311 6.69 20.50 11.35
CA ASN A 311 6.92 21.94 11.13
C ASN A 311 8.17 22.28 10.30
N ARG A 312 9.10 21.34 10.11
CA ARG A 312 10.29 21.56 9.26
C ARG A 312 9.94 21.58 7.76
N TYR A 313 8.75 21.12 7.38
CA TYR A 313 8.39 20.89 6.00
C TYR A 313 7.21 21.75 5.54
N ASN A 314 7.51 22.75 4.71
CA ASN A 314 6.50 23.65 4.13
C ASN A 314 5.58 22.96 3.10
N SER A 315 5.90 21.73 2.69
CA SER A 315 5.08 20.94 1.77
C SER A 315 3.83 20.35 2.42
N LEU A 316 3.82 20.24 3.76
CA LEU A 316 2.71 19.65 4.51
C LEU A 316 1.55 20.64 4.68
N PHE A 317 0.33 20.13 4.53
CA PHE A 317 -0.90 20.87 4.83
C PHE A 317 -1.30 20.74 6.30
N GLY A 318 -0.88 19.66 6.96
CA GLY A 318 -1.22 19.44 8.36
C GLY A 318 -0.73 18.13 8.94
N VAL A 319 -1.17 17.87 10.16
CA VAL A 319 -0.99 16.61 10.88
C VAL A 319 -2.33 16.07 11.37
N LEU A 320 -2.49 14.75 11.36
CA LEU A 320 -3.67 14.03 11.84
C LEU A 320 -3.33 13.26 13.11
N ILE A 321 -3.79 13.76 14.26
CA ILE A 321 -3.58 13.14 15.56
C ILE A 321 -4.72 12.15 15.83
N LYS A 322 -4.39 10.86 15.94
CA LYS A 322 -5.38 9.79 16.14
C LYS A 322 -5.38 9.37 17.62
N VAL A 323 -6.55 9.46 18.26
CA VAL A 323 -6.79 8.94 19.62
C VAL A 323 -7.97 7.98 19.54
N GLU A 324 -7.68 6.70 19.63
CA GLU A 324 -8.68 5.63 19.47
C GLU A 324 -9.17 5.13 20.83
N VAL A 325 -10.38 4.54 20.86
CA VAL A 325 -10.99 3.94 22.07
C VAL A 325 -11.26 2.45 21.89
N ARG A 326 -11.42 1.98 20.65
CA ARG A 326 -11.70 0.58 20.34
C ARG A 326 -10.56 -0.05 19.55
N ALA A 327 -10.16 -1.25 19.94
CA ALA A 327 -9.31 -2.13 19.13
C ALA A 327 -10.12 -2.70 17.97
N LEU A 328 -9.45 -2.97 16.85
CA LEU A 328 -10.07 -3.49 15.64
C LEU A 328 -9.40 -4.74 15.13
N PHE A 329 -10.23 -5.78 15.01
CA PHE A 329 -9.90 -7.05 14.37
C PHE A 329 -8.69 -7.76 15.01
N SER A 330 -8.50 -9.04 14.65
CA SER A 330 -7.45 -9.91 15.19
C SER A 330 -6.00 -9.42 14.98
N SER A 331 -5.76 -8.20 14.47
CA SER A 331 -4.41 -7.75 14.08
C SER A 331 -4.06 -6.29 14.42
N LEU A 332 -4.98 -5.43 14.87
CA LEU A 332 -4.64 -4.05 15.28
C LEU A 332 -5.16 -3.72 16.68
N VAL A 333 -4.23 -3.62 17.62
CA VAL A 333 -4.52 -3.32 19.03
C VAL A 333 -4.36 -1.82 19.25
N CYS A 334 -5.49 -1.10 19.28
CA CYS A 334 -5.52 0.35 19.45
C CYS A 334 -5.41 0.75 20.92
N GLN A 335 -5.12 2.04 21.15
CA GLN A 335 -5.26 2.60 22.49
C GLN A 335 -6.73 2.58 22.90
N ASN A 336 -6.98 2.38 24.19
CA ASN A 336 -8.31 2.54 24.76
C ASN A 336 -8.25 3.73 25.73
N ALA A 337 -8.71 4.90 25.27
CA ALA A 337 -8.64 6.14 26.06
C ALA A 337 -9.47 6.04 27.36
N VAL A 338 -10.61 5.34 27.33
CA VAL A 338 -11.46 5.05 28.49
C VAL A 338 -10.67 4.22 29.51
N TYR A 339 -10.06 3.11 29.08
CA TYR A 339 -9.25 2.26 29.96
C TYR A 339 -8.11 3.04 30.63
N LEU A 340 -7.43 3.92 29.90
CA LEU A 340 -6.33 4.70 30.46
C LEU A 340 -6.78 5.74 31.48
N ALA A 341 -7.94 6.35 31.27
CA ALA A 341 -8.54 7.27 32.24
C ALA A 341 -8.95 6.53 33.53
N GLU A 342 -9.63 5.39 33.40
CA GLU A 342 -10.20 4.66 34.53
C GLU A 342 -9.16 3.87 35.34
N HIS A 343 -8.19 3.24 34.67
CA HIS A 343 -7.28 2.29 35.32
C HIS A 343 -5.83 2.80 35.43
N GLN A 344 -5.41 3.71 34.54
CA GLN A 344 -4.04 4.25 34.57
C GLN A 344 -3.97 5.69 35.08
N GLY A 345 -5.11 6.36 35.27
CA GLY A 345 -5.13 7.74 35.73
C GLY A 345 -4.53 8.71 34.69
N ILE A 346 -4.76 8.43 33.40
CA ILE A 346 -4.19 9.19 32.27
C ILE A 346 -5.33 9.73 31.41
N ASN A 347 -5.44 11.07 31.35
CA ASN A 347 -6.28 11.73 30.36
C ASN A 347 -5.50 11.93 29.05
N VAL A 348 -5.80 11.13 28.03
CA VAL A 348 -5.11 11.20 26.73
C VAL A 348 -5.41 12.51 26.01
N VAL A 349 -6.65 13.03 26.11
CA VAL A 349 -7.05 14.28 25.46
C VAL A 349 -6.25 15.45 26.02
N ASP A 350 -6.14 15.57 27.34
CA ASP A 350 -5.35 16.63 27.99
C ASP A 350 -3.88 16.54 27.61
N ALA A 351 -3.30 15.33 27.69
CA ALA A 351 -1.90 15.12 27.36
C ALA A 351 -1.58 15.50 25.90
N VAL A 352 -2.49 15.23 24.96
CA VAL A 352 -2.36 15.63 23.56
C VAL A 352 -2.48 17.15 23.42
N LEU A 353 -3.52 17.75 24.01
CA LEU A 353 -3.78 19.18 23.92
C LEU A 353 -2.64 20.01 24.50
N ASP A 354 -2.08 19.58 25.64
CA ASP A 354 -0.90 20.21 26.25
C ASP A 354 0.28 20.27 25.27
N LYS A 355 0.48 19.25 24.43
CA LYS A 355 1.58 19.25 23.47
C LYS A 355 1.28 20.05 22.21
N THR A 356 0.02 20.07 21.75
CA THR A 356 -0.37 20.85 20.57
C THR A 356 -0.44 22.35 20.87
N HIS A 357 -0.87 22.76 22.07
CA HIS A 357 -0.90 24.18 22.48
C HIS A 357 0.48 24.77 22.73
N ASN A 358 1.37 24.03 23.40
CA ASN A 358 2.72 24.53 23.70
C ASN A 358 3.55 24.81 22.43
N GLN A 359 3.19 24.21 21.29
CA GLN A 359 3.79 24.52 20.00
C GLN A 359 3.28 25.82 19.37
N THR A 360 2.04 26.22 19.65
CA THR A 360 1.48 27.48 19.12
C THR A 360 2.01 28.71 19.84
N THR A 361 2.61 28.55 21.03
CA THR A 361 3.17 29.62 21.87
C THR A 361 4.68 29.82 21.74
N GLN A 362 5.42 28.95 21.04
CA GLN A 362 6.85 29.17 20.81
C GLN A 362 7.06 30.14 19.62
N GLU A 363 7.55 31.35 19.91
CA GLU A 363 7.73 32.51 19.02
C GLU A 363 8.65 32.32 17.78
N SER A 364 9.04 31.10 17.39
CA SER A 364 10.03 30.88 16.31
C SER A 364 9.56 30.02 15.12
N LEU A 365 8.29 29.63 15.04
CA LEU A 365 7.80 28.74 13.98
C LEU A 365 6.89 29.48 12.98
N THR A 366 7.40 29.68 11.76
CA THR A 366 6.79 30.49 10.68
C THR A 366 5.76 29.74 9.82
N THR A 367 5.42 28.49 10.13
CA THR A 367 4.44 27.68 9.38
C THR A 367 3.37 27.11 10.30
N SER A 368 2.15 27.65 10.20
CA SER A 368 0.98 27.12 10.92
C SER A 368 0.43 25.89 10.18
N ILE A 369 1.05 24.72 10.38
CA ILE A 369 0.47 23.44 9.92
C ILE A 369 -0.88 23.22 10.61
N SER A 370 -1.90 22.77 9.87
CA SER A 370 -3.21 22.51 10.47
C SER A 370 -3.20 21.21 11.28
N VAL A 371 -3.78 21.23 12.48
CA VAL A 371 -3.95 20.02 13.30
C VAL A 371 -5.37 19.50 13.15
N TYR A 372 -5.49 18.22 12.82
CA TYR A 372 -6.73 17.46 12.73
C TYR A 372 -6.74 16.39 13.83
N PHE A 373 -7.91 16.09 14.38
CA PHE A 373 -8.09 15.06 15.40
C PHE A 373 -9.01 13.96 14.89
N GLN A 374 -8.55 12.72 14.99
CA GLN A 374 -9.32 11.54 14.61
C GLN A 374 -9.63 10.66 15.82
N SER A 375 -10.84 10.12 15.85
CA SER A 375 -11.22 9.06 16.77
C SER A 375 -12.32 8.18 16.19
N THR A 376 -12.34 6.92 16.62
CA THR A 376 -13.48 6.01 16.54
C THR A 376 -14.59 6.34 17.53
N ASP A 377 -14.34 7.23 18.50
CA ASP A 377 -15.28 7.57 19.56
C ASP A 377 -15.65 9.05 19.54
N LYS A 378 -16.95 9.33 19.43
CA LYS A 378 -17.50 10.69 19.43
C LYS A 378 -17.11 11.47 20.69
N SER A 379 -17.07 10.83 21.85
CA SER A 379 -16.81 11.50 23.13
C SER A 379 -15.39 12.11 23.18
N VAL A 380 -14.42 11.47 22.53
CA VAL A 380 -13.05 11.99 22.36
C VAL A 380 -13.04 13.24 21.48
N LEU A 381 -13.76 13.22 20.35
CA LEU A 381 -13.83 14.36 19.44
C LEU A 381 -14.54 15.55 20.06
N ILE A 382 -15.61 15.31 20.85
CA ILE A 382 -16.29 16.36 21.62
C ILE A 382 -15.34 16.95 22.66
N ALA A 383 -14.61 16.11 23.40
CA ALA A 383 -13.67 16.58 24.41
C ALA A 383 -12.54 17.46 23.83
N PHE A 384 -12.05 17.14 22.62
CA PHE A 384 -11.12 18.02 21.91
C PHE A 384 -11.76 19.37 21.56
N ASN A 385 -12.99 19.34 21.04
CA ASN A 385 -13.70 20.54 20.60
C ASN A 385 -14.04 21.50 21.75
N GLU A 386 -14.50 20.97 22.89
CA GLU A 386 -14.87 21.77 24.06
C GLU A 386 -13.68 22.54 24.66
N LYS A 387 -12.48 21.98 24.58
CA LYS A 387 -11.28 22.56 25.19
C LYS A 387 -10.54 23.54 24.29
N THR A 388 -10.73 23.46 22.97
CA THR A 388 -9.90 24.22 22.00
C THR A 388 -10.68 25.01 20.94
N ILE A 389 -12.00 24.83 20.86
CA ILE A 389 -12.89 25.43 19.85
C ILE A 389 -12.36 25.15 18.43
N LEU A 390 -12.67 23.96 17.92
CA LEU A 390 -12.20 23.49 16.62
C LEU A 390 -13.28 23.69 15.55
N SER A 391 -12.84 23.91 14.30
CA SER A 391 -13.77 23.85 13.18
C SER A 391 -14.22 22.39 12.96
N PRO A 392 -15.48 22.14 12.53
CA PRO A 392 -15.95 20.78 12.27
C PRO A 392 -15.06 20.01 11.29
N GLY A 393 -14.42 20.71 10.33
CA GLY A 393 -13.49 20.10 9.38
C GLY A 393 -12.22 19.52 10.02
N GLN A 394 -11.82 19.99 11.22
CA GLN A 394 -10.66 19.47 11.95
C GLN A 394 -10.97 18.20 12.74
N LEU A 395 -12.26 17.87 12.92
CA LEU A 395 -12.71 16.67 13.63
C LEU A 395 -13.03 15.57 12.61
N VAL A 396 -12.37 14.43 12.77
CA VAL A 396 -12.39 13.30 11.85
C VAL A 396 -12.96 12.07 12.56
N TYR A 397 -14.17 11.67 12.21
CA TYR A 397 -14.77 10.45 12.75
C TYR A 397 -14.34 9.23 11.95
N ARG A 398 -13.75 8.23 12.60
CA ARG A 398 -13.36 6.98 11.95
C ARG A 398 -14.39 5.90 12.24
N VAL A 399 -14.94 5.31 11.19
CA VAL A 399 -15.83 4.14 11.34
C VAL A 399 -14.97 2.92 11.60
N ASP A 400 -15.27 2.21 12.68
CA ASP A 400 -14.46 1.08 13.14
C ASP A 400 -14.73 -0.22 12.35
N LYS A 401 -15.94 -0.38 11.81
CA LYS A 401 -16.35 -1.57 11.05
C LYS A 401 -16.50 -1.32 9.55
N ASP A 402 -16.39 -2.38 8.77
CA ASP A 402 -16.82 -2.37 7.37
C ASP A 402 -18.34 -2.22 7.29
N ILE A 403 -18.83 -1.34 6.42
CA ILE A 403 -20.25 -1.01 6.30
C ILE A 403 -20.75 -1.13 4.87
N SER A 404 -21.98 -1.60 4.69
CA SER A 404 -22.60 -1.71 3.35
C SER A 404 -23.33 -0.43 2.95
N ASN A 405 -23.80 0.36 3.92
CA ASN A 405 -24.53 1.61 3.72
C ASN A 405 -24.56 2.43 5.03
N VAL A 406 -25.13 3.64 5.00
CA VAL A 406 -25.29 4.54 6.15
C VAL A 406 -26.68 5.16 6.19
N THR A 407 -27.30 5.21 7.37
CA THR A 407 -28.63 5.86 7.56
C THR A 407 -28.53 7.37 7.68
N ASP A 408 -29.55 8.10 7.22
CA ASP A 408 -29.63 9.56 7.38
C ASP A 408 -29.53 9.99 8.85
N SER A 409 -30.10 9.18 9.76
CA SER A 409 -30.02 9.41 11.20
C SER A 409 -28.60 9.31 11.76
N ALA A 410 -27.77 8.42 11.20
CA ALA A 410 -26.35 8.31 11.55
C ALA A 410 -25.56 9.47 10.96
N ILE A 411 -25.80 9.84 9.69
CA ILE A 411 -25.12 10.99 9.06
C ILE A 411 -25.40 12.28 9.85
N ASN A 412 -26.65 12.53 10.21
CA ASN A 412 -27.02 13.71 11.00
C ASN A 412 -26.39 13.68 12.40
N ALA A 413 -26.21 12.50 13.00
CA ALA A 413 -25.49 12.36 14.27
C ALA A 413 -24.01 12.70 14.10
N ILE A 414 -23.36 12.25 13.02
CA ILE A 414 -21.94 12.53 12.72
C ILE A 414 -21.71 14.02 12.44
N LEU A 415 -22.56 14.63 11.62
CA LEU A 415 -22.50 16.06 11.28
C LEU A 415 -22.59 16.98 12.50
N SER A 416 -23.13 16.50 13.62
CA SER A 416 -23.20 17.30 14.85
C SER A 416 -21.85 17.47 15.54
N PHE A 417 -20.82 16.72 15.16
CA PHE A 417 -19.51 16.76 15.82
C PHE A 417 -18.29 16.60 14.88
N ALA A 418 -18.47 16.15 13.64
CA ALA A 418 -17.37 15.97 12.69
C ALA A 418 -17.77 16.40 11.27
N GLY A 419 -16.84 17.03 10.55
CA GLY A 419 -16.97 17.41 9.15
C GLY A 419 -16.27 16.45 8.18
N THR A 420 -15.56 15.46 8.72
CA THR A 420 -14.79 14.47 7.95
C THR A 420 -15.04 13.08 8.52
N ILE A 421 -15.15 12.10 7.63
CA ILE A 421 -15.31 10.69 8.00
C ILE A 421 -14.25 9.84 7.31
N VAL A 422 -13.67 8.90 8.06
CA VAL A 422 -12.75 7.87 7.56
C VAL A 422 -13.48 6.54 7.53
N ILE A 423 -13.44 5.85 6.39
CA ILE A 423 -14.04 4.53 6.20
C ILE A 423 -13.03 3.57 5.54
N SER A 424 -13.20 2.27 5.79
CA SER A 424 -12.43 1.23 5.12
C SER A 424 -12.72 1.18 3.61
N MET A 425 -11.71 0.81 2.81
CA MET A 425 -11.85 0.55 1.36
C MET A 425 -12.95 -0.45 1.06
N ILE A 426 -13.12 -1.45 1.93
CA ILE A 426 -14.16 -2.48 1.82
C ILE A 426 -15.56 -1.87 1.92
N SER A 427 -15.72 -0.77 2.67
CA SER A 427 -17.01 -0.05 2.78
C SER A 427 -17.38 0.72 1.50
N VAL A 428 -16.44 0.91 0.58
CA VAL A 428 -16.67 1.57 -0.71
C VAL A 428 -16.80 0.54 -1.81
N LEU A 429 -15.88 -0.42 -1.83
CA LEU A 429 -15.80 -1.52 -2.76
C LEU A 429 -15.64 -2.82 -1.96
N PRO A 430 -16.75 -3.54 -1.70
CA PRO A 430 -16.69 -4.77 -0.92
C PRO A 430 -15.96 -5.89 -1.68
N TYR A 431 -14.81 -6.33 -1.17
CA TYR A 431 -14.12 -7.52 -1.66
C TYR A 431 -13.25 -8.17 -0.59
N ASN A 432 -13.04 -9.48 -0.73
CA ASN A 432 -12.12 -10.24 0.12
C ASN A 432 -11.03 -10.88 -0.73
N GLY A 433 -9.79 -10.40 -0.57
CA GLY A 433 -8.60 -10.92 -1.25
C GLY A 433 -8.47 -10.46 -2.71
N GLY A 434 -7.35 -10.82 -3.34
CA GLY A 434 -7.00 -10.33 -4.67
C GLY A 434 -7.64 -11.04 -5.86
N GLY A 435 -8.80 -11.70 -5.69
CA GLY A 435 -9.47 -12.44 -6.78
C GLY A 435 -10.24 -11.53 -7.75
N LEU A 436 -11.02 -12.15 -8.66
CA LEU A 436 -12.06 -11.45 -9.42
C LEU A 436 -13.22 -11.08 -8.51
N VAL A 437 -13.70 -9.85 -8.62
CA VAL A 437 -14.70 -9.26 -7.73
C VAL A 437 -15.78 -8.62 -8.58
N ARG A 438 -17.04 -8.90 -8.26
CA ARG A 438 -18.14 -8.08 -8.79
C ARG A 438 -18.00 -6.67 -8.25
N LEU A 439 -17.50 -5.75 -9.06
CA LEU A 439 -17.25 -4.35 -8.70
C LEU A 439 -18.56 -3.56 -8.53
N LYS A 440 -19.32 -3.90 -7.50
CA LYS A 440 -20.51 -3.19 -7.08
C LYS A 440 -20.11 -2.23 -5.95
N LYS A 441 -19.92 -0.97 -6.30
CA LYS A 441 -19.72 0.09 -5.32
C LYS A 441 -20.92 0.18 -4.38
N THR A 442 -20.66 0.52 -3.13
CA THR A 442 -21.72 0.89 -2.18
C THR A 442 -22.17 2.33 -2.43
N ASP A 443 -23.33 2.69 -1.88
CA ASP A 443 -23.83 4.07 -1.87
C ASP A 443 -23.28 4.89 -0.69
N VAL A 444 -22.33 4.34 0.08
CA VAL A 444 -21.78 4.98 1.29
C VAL A 444 -21.16 6.34 0.94
N VAL A 445 -20.22 6.38 -0.01
CA VAL A 445 -19.52 7.63 -0.38
C VAL A 445 -20.48 8.67 -0.96
N PRO A 446 -21.33 8.34 -1.98
CA PRO A 446 -22.31 9.30 -2.49
C PRO A 446 -23.24 9.88 -1.42
N ARG A 447 -23.73 9.05 -0.49
CA ARG A 447 -24.64 9.50 0.58
C ARG A 447 -23.96 10.44 1.57
N LEU A 448 -22.75 10.11 2.02
CA LEU A 448 -21.98 10.96 2.94
C LEU A 448 -21.68 12.31 2.29
N LYS A 449 -21.21 12.31 1.04
CA LYS A 449 -20.87 13.53 0.30
C LYS A 449 -22.09 14.40 -0.01
N ALA A 450 -23.24 13.80 -0.34
CA ALA A 450 -24.49 14.53 -0.56
C ALA A 450 -24.95 15.32 0.68
N ARG A 451 -24.43 14.98 1.86
CA ARG A 451 -24.70 15.65 3.14
C ARG A 451 -23.57 16.58 3.59
N GLY A 452 -22.55 16.78 2.76
CA GLY A 452 -21.44 17.71 3.00
C GLY A 452 -20.27 17.14 3.81
N LEU A 453 -20.25 15.84 4.12
CA LEU A 453 -19.09 15.20 4.76
C LEU A 453 -17.96 14.99 3.74
N ARG A 454 -16.73 15.31 4.15
CA ARG A 454 -15.52 14.87 3.44
C ARG A 454 -15.27 13.40 3.75
N VAL A 455 -14.98 12.60 2.74
CA VAL A 455 -14.78 11.15 2.88
C VAL A 455 -13.35 10.76 2.58
N PHE A 456 -12.63 10.34 3.61
CA PHE A 456 -11.31 9.73 3.51
C PHE A 456 -11.42 8.21 3.57
N VAL A 457 -10.56 7.52 2.84
CA VAL A 457 -10.61 6.06 2.72
C VAL A 457 -9.27 5.44 3.09
N GLU A 458 -9.31 4.38 3.91
CA GLU A 458 -8.14 3.66 4.43
C GLU A 458 -8.26 2.13 4.19
N THR A 459 -7.18 1.36 4.08
CA THR A 459 -5.78 1.77 3.90
C THR A 459 -5.27 1.23 2.57
N PHE A 460 -4.78 2.11 1.71
CA PHE A 460 -4.24 1.73 0.40
C PHE A 460 -2.83 1.16 0.53
N SER A 461 -2.60 0.02 -0.11
CA SER A 461 -1.37 -0.79 -0.03
C SER A 461 -0.92 -1.20 -1.43
N ASN A 462 0.40 -1.37 -1.63
CA ASN A 462 0.95 -1.81 -2.92
C ASN A 462 1.05 -3.33 -3.04
N GLU A 463 0.98 -4.08 -1.93
CA GLU A 463 1.07 -5.53 -1.94
C GLU A 463 -0.10 -6.13 -2.73
N PHE A 464 0.19 -6.76 -3.88
CA PHE A 464 -0.80 -7.16 -4.88
C PHE A 464 -1.96 -8.01 -4.34
N VAL A 465 -1.73 -8.81 -3.30
CA VAL A 465 -2.77 -9.65 -2.66
C VAL A 465 -3.88 -8.83 -1.97
N THR A 466 -3.66 -7.53 -1.77
CA THR A 466 -4.65 -6.56 -1.27
C THR A 466 -5.49 -5.95 -2.38
N LEU A 467 -5.11 -6.14 -3.64
CA LEU A 467 -5.71 -5.50 -4.81
C LEU A 467 -6.59 -6.51 -5.57
N PRO A 468 -7.80 -6.16 -6.00
CA PRO A 468 -8.62 -7.01 -6.87
C PRO A 468 -7.98 -7.25 -8.24
N LEU A 469 -8.17 -8.46 -8.80
CA LEU A 469 -7.74 -8.77 -10.17
C LEU A 469 -8.48 -7.91 -11.22
N ASP A 470 -9.74 -7.54 -10.98
CA ASP A 470 -10.47 -6.62 -11.87
C ASP A 470 -9.94 -5.18 -11.84
N LEU A 471 -8.99 -4.88 -10.93
CA LEU A 471 -8.16 -3.67 -10.90
C LEU A 471 -6.70 -3.98 -11.30
N TYR A 472 -6.49 -5.11 -11.99
CA TYR A 472 -5.22 -5.57 -12.56
C TYR A 472 -4.08 -5.73 -11.57
N TRP A 473 -4.39 -5.92 -10.28
CA TRP A 473 -3.37 -5.91 -9.22
C TRP A 473 -2.47 -4.67 -9.25
N ASP A 474 -3.02 -3.54 -9.71
CA ASP A 474 -2.28 -2.29 -9.88
C ASP A 474 -2.84 -1.22 -8.93
N SER A 475 -2.02 -0.85 -7.93
CA SER A 475 -2.40 0.15 -6.92
C SER A 475 -2.69 1.51 -7.54
N THR A 476 -2.09 1.84 -8.69
CA THR A 476 -2.38 3.07 -9.42
C THR A 476 -3.76 3.02 -10.09
N VAL A 477 -4.20 1.86 -10.56
CA VAL A 477 -5.56 1.65 -11.12
C VAL A 477 -6.60 1.66 -9.99
N GLU A 478 -6.28 1.09 -8.84
CA GLU A 478 -7.14 1.16 -7.66
C GLU A 478 -7.38 2.61 -7.22
N ILE A 479 -6.32 3.40 -7.08
CA ILE A 479 -6.42 4.81 -6.75
C ILE A 479 -7.26 5.56 -7.82
N ASP A 480 -7.08 5.25 -9.11
CA ASP A 480 -7.89 5.82 -10.21
C ASP A 480 -9.39 5.53 -10.03
N PHE A 481 -9.73 4.28 -9.68
CA PHE A 481 -11.10 3.87 -9.41
C PHE A 481 -11.70 4.62 -8.22
N PHE A 482 -11.02 4.63 -7.08
CA PHE A 482 -11.54 5.28 -5.88
C PHE A 482 -11.69 6.80 -6.08
N PHE A 483 -10.72 7.44 -6.73
CA PHE A 483 -10.79 8.87 -6.97
C PHE A 483 -11.82 9.26 -8.03
N ARG A 484 -11.78 8.66 -9.23
CA ARG A 484 -12.64 9.10 -10.34
C ARG A 484 -14.03 8.47 -10.28
N SER A 485 -14.13 7.21 -9.87
CA SER A 485 -15.39 6.46 -9.82
C SER A 485 -16.12 6.62 -8.49
N ALA A 486 -15.43 6.46 -7.36
CA ALA A 486 -16.05 6.60 -6.03
C ALA A 486 -16.08 8.06 -5.53
N LYS A 487 -15.27 8.95 -6.12
CA LYS A 487 -15.24 10.39 -5.83
C LYS A 487 -14.88 10.71 -4.37
N ILE A 488 -13.96 9.94 -3.80
CA ILE A 488 -13.44 10.18 -2.43
C ILE A 488 -12.67 11.50 -2.34
N ASP A 489 -12.53 12.06 -1.14
CA ASP A 489 -11.81 13.32 -0.90
C ASP A 489 -10.34 13.11 -0.46
N GLY A 490 -10.00 11.93 0.06
CA GLY A 490 -8.66 11.65 0.53
C GLY A 490 -8.35 10.17 0.72
N ILE A 491 -7.06 9.87 0.68
CA ILE A 491 -6.48 8.52 0.75
C ILE A 491 -5.58 8.46 1.97
N ILE A 492 -5.76 7.43 2.78
CA ILE A 492 -4.81 7.02 3.82
C ILE A 492 -4.04 5.82 3.28
N THR A 493 -2.71 5.90 3.23
CA THR A 493 -1.88 4.90 2.56
C THR A 493 -0.56 4.61 3.27
N ASP A 494 -0.14 3.35 3.19
CA ASP A 494 1.18 2.89 3.64
C ASP A 494 2.30 3.29 2.64
N PHE A 495 1.94 3.67 1.41
CA PHE A 495 2.85 3.99 0.30
C PHE A 495 2.54 5.36 -0.34
N PRO A 496 2.94 6.48 0.31
CA PRO A 496 2.62 7.82 -0.17
C PRO A 496 3.09 8.12 -1.61
N ALA A 497 4.23 7.54 -2.04
CA ALA A 497 4.81 7.77 -3.36
C ALA A 497 3.86 7.40 -4.51
N THR A 498 3.14 6.28 -4.36
CA THR A 498 2.17 5.79 -5.36
C THR A 498 1.02 6.78 -5.52
N SER A 499 0.45 7.23 -4.40
CA SER A 499 -0.64 8.22 -4.39
C SER A 499 -0.19 9.58 -4.91
N ALA A 500 1.02 10.02 -4.55
CA ALA A 500 1.56 11.31 -4.99
C ALA A 500 1.90 11.30 -6.48
N ARG A 501 2.40 10.18 -7.02
CA ARG A 501 2.59 10.01 -8.46
C ARG A 501 1.25 10.02 -9.19
N TYR A 502 0.24 9.32 -8.66
CA TYR A 502 -1.12 9.38 -9.20
C TYR A 502 -1.64 10.82 -9.28
N LYS A 503 -1.45 11.63 -8.22
CA LYS A 503 -1.88 13.03 -8.20
C LYS A 503 -1.23 13.92 -9.28
N LYS A 504 -0.12 13.50 -9.88
CA LYS A 504 0.60 14.24 -10.94
C LYS A 504 0.29 13.72 -12.35
N ASN A 505 -0.57 12.72 -12.50
CA ASN A 505 -0.79 12.07 -13.79
C ASN A 505 -1.40 13.01 -14.85
N GLN A 506 -0.92 12.92 -16.09
CA GLN A 506 -1.40 13.75 -17.22
C GLN A 506 -2.73 13.25 -17.79
N CYS A 507 -3.04 11.97 -17.59
CA CYS A 507 -4.22 11.31 -18.14
C CYS A 507 -5.55 11.69 -17.47
N TYR A 508 -5.53 12.49 -16.41
CA TYR A 508 -6.70 12.77 -15.58
C TYR A 508 -7.90 13.31 -16.37
N ARG A 509 -7.65 14.08 -17.44
CA ARG A 509 -8.70 14.71 -18.27
C ARG A 509 -8.94 14.00 -19.60
N GLU A 510 -7.96 13.26 -20.12
CA GLU A 510 -7.95 12.85 -21.53
C GLU A 510 -8.28 11.38 -21.77
N THR A 511 -8.08 10.49 -20.79
CA THR A 511 -8.42 9.07 -20.96
C THR A 511 -9.76 8.72 -20.32
N SER A 512 -10.55 7.91 -21.03
CA SER A 512 -11.75 7.29 -20.46
C SER A 512 -11.39 6.53 -19.18
N LEU A 513 -12.31 6.49 -18.21
CA LEU A 513 -12.16 5.55 -17.10
C LEU A 513 -11.90 4.15 -17.67
N PHE A 514 -10.89 3.46 -17.16
CA PHE A 514 -10.75 2.04 -17.43
C PHE A 514 -12.03 1.36 -16.94
N ARG A 515 -12.62 0.56 -17.82
CA ARG A 515 -13.82 -0.20 -17.48
C ARG A 515 -13.37 -1.31 -16.56
N THR A 516 -13.71 -1.18 -15.29
CA THR A 516 -13.40 -2.18 -14.29
C THR A 516 -14.45 -3.29 -14.34
N GLY A 517 -14.08 -4.54 -14.08
CA GLY A 517 -14.99 -5.70 -14.14
C GLY A 517 -15.19 -6.28 -15.54
N GLU A 518 -14.39 -5.89 -16.53
CA GLU A 518 -14.43 -6.46 -17.88
C GLU A 518 -14.01 -7.93 -17.93
N LEU A 519 -13.29 -8.43 -16.92
CA LEU A 519 -12.89 -9.83 -16.83
C LEU A 519 -14.01 -10.73 -16.30
N LEU A 520 -15.02 -10.16 -15.63
CA LEU A 520 -16.11 -10.91 -15.01
C LEU A 520 -16.91 -11.80 -15.99
N PRO A 521 -17.27 -11.36 -17.22
CA PRO A 521 -17.96 -12.22 -18.17
C PRO A 521 -17.12 -13.41 -18.66
N PHE A 522 -15.79 -13.30 -18.58
CA PHE A 522 -14.85 -14.35 -18.98
C PHE A 522 -14.41 -15.22 -17.80
N ALA A 523 -14.79 -14.85 -16.58
CA ALA A 523 -14.44 -15.57 -15.36
C ALA A 523 -15.10 -16.95 -15.35
N ASN A 524 -14.34 -17.98 -14.98
CA ASN A 524 -14.93 -19.25 -14.60
C ASN A 524 -15.80 -19.00 -13.35
N PRO A 525 -17.11 -19.27 -13.36
CA PRO A 525 -17.98 -19.05 -12.20
C PRO A 525 -17.54 -19.82 -10.95
N MET A 526 -16.80 -20.91 -11.10
CA MET A 526 -16.21 -21.68 -9.99
C MET A 526 -15.02 -20.97 -9.32
N LEU A 527 -14.40 -20.00 -10.00
CA LEU A 527 -13.30 -19.17 -9.48
C LEU A 527 -13.79 -17.84 -8.88
N LEU A 528 -15.09 -17.54 -8.99
CA LEU A 528 -15.66 -16.37 -8.34
C LEU A 528 -15.78 -16.63 -6.84
N SER A 529 -15.29 -15.69 -6.03
CA SER A 529 -15.49 -15.73 -4.59
C SER A 529 -16.99 -15.85 -4.26
N PRO A 530 -17.38 -16.70 -3.30
CA PRO A 530 -18.76 -16.80 -2.84
C PRO A 530 -19.31 -15.42 -2.47
N ALA A 531 -20.59 -15.18 -2.77
CA ALA A 531 -21.25 -13.96 -2.34
C ALA A 531 -21.16 -13.84 -0.81
N GLN A 532 -20.50 -12.78 -0.33
CA GLN A 532 -20.36 -12.54 1.09
C GLN A 532 -21.67 -12.00 1.68
N PRO A 533 -21.99 -12.30 2.95
CA PRO A 533 -23.07 -11.61 3.63
C PRO A 533 -22.82 -10.10 3.57
N PRO A 534 -23.86 -9.28 3.36
CA PRO A 534 -23.70 -7.85 3.32
C PRO A 534 -23.16 -7.35 4.66
N TYR A 535 -22.16 -6.47 4.61
CA TYR A 535 -21.65 -5.76 5.78
C TYR A 535 -22.78 -5.02 6.51
N PRO A 536 -22.67 -4.79 7.83
CA PRO A 536 -23.70 -4.10 8.58
C PRO A 536 -23.97 -2.68 8.07
N LEU A 537 -25.17 -2.18 8.36
CA LEU A 537 -25.53 -0.78 8.13
C LEU A 537 -24.95 0.08 9.25
N LEU A 538 -24.44 1.27 8.93
CA LEU A 538 -24.11 2.28 9.95
C LEU A 538 -25.39 2.99 10.41
N VAL A 539 -25.81 2.71 11.64
CA VAL A 539 -27.03 3.25 12.25
C VAL A 539 -26.71 4.23 13.37
N LYS A 540 -27.67 5.06 13.77
CA LYS A 540 -27.46 6.08 14.82
C LYS A 540 -26.94 5.49 16.14
N SER A 541 -27.35 4.27 16.51
CA SER A 541 -26.87 3.62 17.73
C SER A 541 -25.39 3.24 17.69
N ASP A 542 -24.80 3.09 16.50
CA ASP A 542 -23.37 2.83 16.36
C ASP A 542 -22.51 4.06 16.68
N VAL A 543 -23.10 5.25 16.56
CA VAL A 543 -22.49 6.57 16.82
C VAL A 543 -23.00 7.15 18.16
N LYS A 544 -23.44 6.27 19.06
CA LYS A 544 -23.84 6.60 20.42
C LYS A 544 -22.84 5.99 21.39
N GLU A 545 -21.92 6.82 21.84
CA GLU A 545 -20.93 6.50 22.85
C GLU A 545 -21.25 7.23 24.16
N SER A 546 -20.88 6.61 25.27
CA SER A 546 -20.97 7.24 26.59
C SER A 546 -19.93 8.37 26.71
N PRO A 547 -20.14 9.36 27.60
CA PRO A 547 -19.13 10.37 27.88
C PRO A 547 -17.82 9.74 28.36
N LEU A 548 -16.69 10.40 28.06
CA LEU A 548 -15.40 9.99 28.60
C LEU A 548 -15.42 10.04 30.13
N PRO A 549 -14.91 9.02 30.82
CA PRO A 549 -14.87 9.01 32.28
C PRO A 549 -13.85 10.02 32.79
N GLU A 550 -14.13 10.59 33.96
CA GLU A 550 -13.14 11.38 34.69
C GLU A 550 -11.99 10.49 35.18
N VAL A 551 -10.80 11.08 35.25
CA VAL A 551 -9.58 10.38 35.67
C VAL A 551 -9.71 9.91 37.11
N ARG A 552 -9.74 8.59 37.34
CA ARG A 552 -9.70 8.05 38.71
C ARG A 552 -8.27 8.07 39.24
N SER A 553 -8.05 8.68 40.41
CA SER A 553 -6.78 8.59 41.12
C SER A 553 -6.54 7.16 41.59
N LYS A 554 -5.35 6.57 41.34
CA LYS A 554 -4.96 5.29 41.95
C LYS A 554 -5.01 5.43 43.47
N GLN A 555 -5.97 4.78 44.13
CA GLN A 555 -5.86 4.51 45.56
C GLN A 555 -4.69 3.56 45.79
N PRO A 556 -3.89 3.75 46.86
CA PRO A 556 -2.84 2.81 47.21
C PRO A 556 -3.45 1.42 47.45
N PRO A 557 -2.78 0.33 47.05
CA PRO A 557 -3.31 -1.01 47.27
C PRO A 557 -3.53 -1.23 48.78
N PRO A 558 -4.65 -1.85 49.20
CA PRO A 558 -4.80 -2.29 50.58
C PRO A 558 -3.66 -3.25 50.92
N SER A 559 -3.04 -3.06 52.08
CA SER A 559 -2.02 -3.99 52.58
C SER A 559 -2.71 -5.33 52.82
N TYR A 560 -2.43 -6.31 51.95
CA TYR A 560 -2.82 -7.70 52.17
C TYR A 560 -1.57 -8.47 52.58
N ALA A 561 -1.57 -8.89 53.85
CA ALA A 561 -0.59 -9.81 54.40
C ALA A 561 -0.57 -11.11 53.58
N ALA A 562 0.64 -11.60 53.31
CA ALA A 562 0.88 -12.76 52.45
C ALA A 562 0.18 -14.03 52.98
N SER A 563 -0.80 -14.54 52.23
CA SER A 563 -1.24 -15.93 52.36
C SER A 563 -0.57 -16.78 51.27
N LYS A 564 0.19 -17.80 51.70
CA LYS A 564 0.86 -18.79 50.85
C LYS A 564 -0.13 -19.46 49.89
N ALA A 565 0.02 -19.22 48.59
CA ALA A 565 -0.65 -20.01 47.56
C ALA A 565 0.18 -21.25 47.22
N VAL A 566 -0.43 -22.42 47.36
CA VAL A 566 0.14 -23.72 46.98
C VAL A 566 0.10 -23.84 45.45
N ALA A 567 1.26 -24.10 44.85
CA ALA A 567 1.39 -24.34 43.42
C ALA A 567 0.66 -25.63 43.03
N LYS A 568 -0.34 -25.54 42.15
CA LYS A 568 -0.91 -26.69 41.45
C LYS A 568 -0.36 -26.66 40.02
N ALA A 569 0.49 -27.64 39.70
CA ALA A 569 1.00 -27.83 38.35
C ALA A 569 -0.18 -28.17 37.41
N ILE A 570 -0.40 -27.34 36.40
CA ILE A 570 -1.28 -27.66 35.27
C ILE A 570 -0.37 -28.09 34.12
N GLN A 571 -0.47 -29.36 33.76
CA GLN A 571 0.23 -29.98 32.65
C GLN A 571 -0.41 -29.47 31.35
N VAL A 572 0.31 -28.60 30.63
CA VAL A 572 -0.13 -28.07 29.33
C VAL A 572 0.15 -29.11 28.25
N TYR A 573 -0.92 -29.63 27.65
CA TYR A 573 -0.85 -30.51 26.47
C TYR A 573 -0.68 -29.64 25.23
N CYS A 574 0.45 -29.79 24.54
CA CYS A 574 0.78 -29.06 23.32
C CYS A 574 0.63 -30.03 22.13
N PRO A 575 -0.38 -29.87 21.23
CA PRO A 575 -0.41 -30.68 20.03
C PRO A 575 0.57 -30.07 19.01
N PHE A 576 1.74 -30.68 18.88
CA PHE A 576 2.59 -30.50 17.70
C PHE A 576 1.81 -31.00 16.47
N LYS A 577 1.27 -30.08 15.67
CA LYS A 577 0.90 -30.39 14.28
C LYS A 577 2.11 -30.13 13.39
N THR A 578 2.80 -31.21 13.06
CA THR A 578 3.79 -31.26 11.98
C THR A 578 3.07 -30.96 10.66
N ILE A 579 3.31 -29.78 10.08
CA ILE A 579 2.86 -29.46 8.72
C ILE A 579 3.96 -29.93 7.76
N VAL A 580 3.67 -30.99 7.02
CA VAL A 580 4.43 -31.41 5.84
C VAL A 580 4.04 -30.46 4.70
N VAL A 581 4.96 -29.60 4.29
CA VAL A 581 4.81 -28.76 3.09
C VAL A 581 5.17 -29.61 1.88
N LEU A 582 4.16 -30.00 1.10
CA LEU A 582 4.34 -30.65 -0.19
C LEU A 582 4.48 -29.56 -1.26
N VAL A 583 5.72 -29.28 -1.65
CA VAL A 583 6.05 -28.44 -2.80
C VAL A 583 5.87 -29.29 -4.06
N ILE A 584 4.80 -29.06 -4.83
CA ILE A 584 4.66 -29.64 -6.18
C ILE A 584 5.13 -28.58 -7.18
N PHE A 585 6.37 -28.75 -7.66
CA PHE A 585 6.84 -28.12 -8.89
C PHE A 585 6.23 -28.87 -10.08
N PHE A 586 5.38 -28.22 -10.87
CA PHE A 586 5.14 -28.65 -12.24
C PHE A 586 6.19 -28.02 -13.14
N ILE A 587 7.26 -28.77 -13.37
CA ILE A 587 8.06 -28.64 -14.61
C ILE A 587 7.39 -29.58 -15.62
N SER A 588 7.01 -29.05 -16.77
CA SER A 588 6.75 -29.88 -17.95
C SER A 588 7.48 -29.27 -19.14
N VAL A 589 8.44 -30.09 -19.57
CA VAL A 589 9.32 -30.11 -20.75
C VAL A 589 8.86 -29.29 -21.95
#